data_AF-A0A963NNW3-F1
#
_entry.id   AF-A0A963NNW3-F1
#
_cell.length_a   1.000
_cell.length_b   1.000
_cell.length_c   1.000
_cell.angle_alpha   90.00
_cell.angle_beta   90.00
_cell.angle_gamma   90.00
#
_symmetry.space_group_name_H-M   'P 1'
#
loop_
_entity.id
_entity.type
_entity.pdbx_description
1 polymer ?
#
loop_
_entity_poly.entity_id
_entity_poly.type
_entity_poly.pdbx_seq_one_letter_code
_entity_poly.pdbx_strand_id
1 'polypeptide(L)'
;AHAVVVVDADPRSLVARANAFEAALGSGVRYLEERVTSVACELGATGDARARTLAVLAEQFARVVLKQGLETPAAGSADLAGAPSR
;
A
#
# COMPACT_ATOMS: atom_id res chain seq x y z
N ALA A 1 -0.80 1.27 11.80
CA ALA A 1 0.50 1.22 11.08
C ALA A 1 0.29 1.85 9.71
N HIS A 2 1.24 2.63 9.19
CA HIS A 2 1.14 3.32 7.91
C HIS A 2 2.34 2.95 7.03
N ALA A 3 2.12 2.81 5.72
CA ALA A 3 3.16 2.56 4.74
C ALA A 3 3.21 3.74 3.74
N VAL A 4 4.42 4.08 3.30
CA VAL A 4 4.67 5.11 2.29
C VAL A 4 5.32 4.45 1.08
N VAL A 5 4.82 4.77 -0.12
CA VAL A 5 5.38 4.31 -1.40
C VAL A 5 5.85 5.53 -2.17
N VAL A 6 7.12 5.53 -2.58
CA VAL A 6 7.69 6.58 -3.44
C VAL A 6 7.38 6.21 -4.89
N VAL A 7 6.56 7.02 -5.57
CA VAL A 7 6.06 6.67 -6.90
C VAL A 7 6.84 7.38 -8.00
N ASP A 8 6.81 8.72 -8.02
CA ASP A 8 7.35 9.56 -9.10
C ASP A 8 8.44 10.53 -8.65
N ALA A 9 8.75 10.57 -7.35
CA ALA A 9 9.85 11.40 -6.86
C ALA A 9 11.20 10.77 -7.25
N ASP A 10 12.16 11.62 -7.64
CA ASP A 10 13.56 11.22 -7.81
C ASP A 10 14.15 10.84 -6.43
N PRO A 11 14.58 9.58 -6.22
CA PRO A 11 15.14 9.12 -4.94
C PRO A 11 16.36 9.92 -4.51
N ARG A 12 17.21 10.34 -5.45
CA ARG A 12 18.43 11.12 -5.14
C ARG A 12 18.06 12.48 -4.55
N SER A 13 17.20 13.22 -5.24
CA SER A 13 16.71 14.51 -4.79
C SER A 13 15.91 14.41 -3.48
N LEU A 14 15.19 13.31 -3.25
CA LEU A 14 14.49 13.07 -2.00
C LEU A 14 15.46 12.87 -0.83
N VAL A 15 16.44 11.98 -0.99
CA VAL A 15 17.44 11.67 0.06
C VAL A 15 18.33 12.89 0.34
N ALA A 16 18.74 13.64 -0.70
CA ALA A 16 19.52 14.85 -0.52
C ALA A 16 18.79 15.89 0.34
N ARG A 17 17.49 16.11 0.09
CA ARG A 17 16.66 17.03 0.90
C ARG A 17 16.47 16.53 2.33
N ALA A 18 16.24 15.23 2.51
CA ALA A 18 16.13 14.64 3.84
C ALA A 18 17.42 14.80 4.65
N ASN A 19 18.58 14.51 4.04
CA ASN A 19 19.88 14.69 4.69
C ASN A 19 20.19 16.16 4.99
N ALA A 20 19.83 17.10 4.11
CA ALA A 20 19.97 18.53 4.38
C ALA A 20 19.11 18.97 5.58
N PHE A 21 17.90 18.41 5.71
CA PHE A 21 17.03 18.63 6.86
C PHE A 21 17.65 18.07 8.16
N GLU A 22 18.14 16.84 8.16
CA GLU A 22 18.81 16.24 9.33
C GLU A 22 20.05 17.05 9.74
N ALA A 23 20.85 17.50 8.77
CA ALA A 23 22.02 18.34 9.03
C ALA A 23 21.64 19.70 9.65
N ALA A 24 20.55 20.32 9.20
CA ALA A 24 20.05 21.57 9.77
C ALA A 24 19.57 21.41 11.23
N LEU A 25 19.10 20.21 11.60
CA LEU A 25 18.76 19.87 12.98
C LEU A 25 19.98 19.52 13.84
N GLY A 26 21.18 19.39 13.27
CA GLY A 26 22.34 18.83 13.96
C GLY A 26 22.19 17.35 14.31
N SER A 27 21.29 16.65 13.61
CA SER A 27 21.06 15.21 13.77
C SER A 27 22.24 14.40 13.22
N GLY A 28 22.60 13.31 13.90
CA GLY A 28 23.59 12.34 13.40
C GLY A 28 23.04 11.36 12.37
N VAL A 29 21.75 11.44 12.04
CA VAL A 29 21.10 10.56 11.07
C VAL A 29 21.56 10.89 9.66
N ARG A 30 21.89 9.84 8.89
CA ARG A 30 22.23 9.93 7.48
C ARG A 30 21.50 8.87 6.68
N TYR A 31 20.65 9.31 5.77
CA TYR A 31 19.99 8.46 4.80
C TYR A 31 20.93 8.12 3.65
N LEU A 32 20.89 6.87 3.23
CA LEU A 32 21.69 6.31 2.15
C LEU A 32 20.87 6.28 0.87
N GLU A 33 21.44 6.83 -0.20
CA GLU A 33 20.75 7.02 -1.49
C GLU A 33 20.35 5.67 -2.10
N GLU A 34 21.25 4.70 -2.04
CA GLU A 34 21.07 3.34 -2.56
C GLU A 34 20.01 2.52 -1.82
N ARG A 35 19.47 3.04 -0.72
CA ARG A 35 18.41 2.39 0.08
C ARG A 35 17.01 2.92 -0.22
N VAL A 36 16.88 3.87 -1.12
CA VAL A 36 15.58 4.43 -1.54
C VAL A 36 15.48 4.33 -3.05
N THR A 37 14.34 3.84 -3.53
CA THR A 37 13.99 3.87 -4.95
C THR A 37 12.57 4.39 -5.12
N SER A 38 12.17 4.61 -6.38
CA SER A 38 10.81 4.98 -6.75
C SER A 38 10.27 4.03 -7.80
N VAL A 39 8.94 3.88 -7.85
CA VAL A 39 8.28 3.04 -8.86
C VAL A 39 8.64 3.51 -10.28
N ALA A 40 8.74 4.82 -10.50
CA ALA A 40 9.15 5.39 -11.79
C ALA A 40 10.58 4.98 -12.18
N CYS A 41 11.54 5.03 -11.25
CA CYS A 41 12.92 4.60 -11.51
C CYS A 41 12.99 3.12 -11.88
N GLU A 42 12.33 2.25 -11.12
CA GLU A 42 12.37 0.79 -11.34
C GLU A 42 11.61 0.34 -12.59
N LEU A 43 10.55 1.04 -12.98
CA LEU A 43 9.84 0.75 -14.22
C LEU A 43 10.63 1.13 -15.48
N GLY A 44 11.69 1.95 -15.35
CA GLY A 44 12.43 2.51 -16.49
C GLY A 44 11.55 3.31 -17.46
N ALA A 45 10.41 3.82 -16.98
CA ALA A 45 9.28 4.15 -17.85
C ALA A 45 9.32 5.57 -18.43
N THR A 46 9.01 5.64 -19.73
CA THR A 46 8.45 6.81 -20.42
C THR A 46 6.92 6.79 -20.27
N GLY A 47 6.37 7.50 -19.27
CA GLY A 47 4.92 7.59 -19.04
C GLY A 47 4.54 8.04 -17.62
N ASP A 48 3.24 8.23 -17.36
CA ASP A 48 2.73 8.63 -16.03
C ASP A 48 2.73 7.45 -15.04
N ALA A 49 3.86 7.26 -14.35
CA ALA A 49 4.03 6.22 -13.33
C ALA A 49 3.01 6.36 -12.20
N ARG A 50 2.61 7.58 -11.83
CA ARG A 50 1.65 7.83 -10.74
C ARG A 50 0.28 7.28 -11.07
N ALA A 51 -0.27 7.64 -12.24
CA ALA A 51 -1.57 7.15 -12.67
C ALA A 51 -1.59 5.62 -12.76
N ARG A 52 -0.52 5.02 -13.30
CA ARG A 52 -0.40 3.57 -13.43
C ARG A 52 -0.32 2.86 -12.08
N THR A 53 0.50 3.35 -11.15
CA THR A 53 0.60 2.79 -9.80
C THR A 53 -0.75 2.84 -9.08
N LEU A 54 -1.47 3.96 -9.18
CA LEU A 54 -2.79 4.08 -8.55
C LEU A 54 -3.79 3.07 -9.11
N ALA A 55 -3.84 2.91 -10.44
CA ALA A 55 -4.73 1.95 -11.08
C ALA A 55 -4.44 0.51 -10.62
N VAL A 56 -3.16 0.13 -10.57
CA VAL A 56 -2.75 -1.20 -10.08
C VAL A 56 -3.12 -1.42 -8.62
N LEU A 57 -2.85 -0.44 -7.75
CA LEU A 57 -3.20 -0.56 -6.33
C LEU A 57 -4.72 -0.70 -6.12
N ALA A 58 -5.52 0.07 -6.85
CA ALA A 58 -6.98 -0.02 -6.80
C ALA A 58 -7.47 -1.41 -7.25
N GLU A 59 -6.91 -1.94 -8.35
CA GLU A 59 -7.23 -3.26 -8.85
C GLU A 59 -6.85 -4.37 -7.85
N GLN A 60 -5.64 -4.33 -7.30
CA GLN A 60 -5.20 -5.32 -6.31
C GLN A 60 -6.04 -5.26 -5.04
N PHE A 61 -6.40 -4.06 -4.59
CA PHE A 61 -7.28 -3.90 -3.44
C PHE A 61 -8.66 -4.53 -3.69
N ALA A 62 -9.26 -4.27 -4.86
CA ALA A 62 -10.54 -4.88 -5.22
C ALA A 62 -10.47 -6.42 -5.25
N ARG A 63 -9.38 -6.99 -5.79
CA ARG A 63 -9.15 -8.45 -5.80
C ARG A 63 -9.08 -9.04 -4.39
N VAL A 64 -8.37 -8.39 -3.47
CA VAL A 64 -8.25 -8.86 -2.08
C VAL A 64 -9.59 -8.79 -1.36
N VAL A 65 -10.30 -7.66 -1.48
CA VAL A 65 -11.60 -7.47 -0.83
C VAL A 65 -12.64 -8.47 -1.34
N LEU A 66 -12.74 -8.66 -2.66
CA LEU A 66 -13.68 -9.60 -3.27
C LEU A 66 -13.36 -11.05 -2.90
N LYS A 67 -12.08 -11.42 -2.83
CA LYS A 67 -11.66 -12.75 -2.38
C LYS A 67 -12.09 -13.02 -0.93
N GLN A 68 -11.93 -12.04 -0.04
CA GLN A 68 -12.34 -12.19 1.37
C GLN A 68 -13.87 -12.20 1.56
N GLY A 69 -14.62 -11.52 0.68
CA GLY A 69 -16.08 -11.57 0.69
C GLY A 69 -16.67 -12.94 0.30
N LEU A 70 -15.91 -13.79 -0.39
CA LEU A 70 -16.31 -15.14 -0.78
C LEU A 70 -16.01 -16.21 0.30
N GLU A 71 -15.33 -15.86 1.40
CA GLU A 71 -14.88 -16.80 2.45
C GLU A 71 -15.68 -16.68 3.77
N THR A 72 -16.89 -16.09 3.78
CA THR A 72 -17.76 -16.16 4.97
C THR A 72 -18.48 -17.52 5.03
N PRO A 73 -18.36 -18.31 6.12
CA PRO A 73 -18.91 -19.65 6.19
C PRO A 73 -20.44 -19.61 6.22
N ALA A 74 -21.05 -20.56 5.50
CA ALA A 74 -22.48 -20.84 5.56
C ALA A 74 -22.91 -21.00 7.03
N ALA A 75 -23.71 -20.05 7.51
CA ALA A 75 -24.29 -20.11 8.84
C ALA A 75 -25.11 -21.41 8.97
N GLY A 76 -24.82 -22.14 10.04
CA GLY A 76 -25.32 -23.46 10.32
C GLY A 76 -26.84 -23.53 10.45
N SER A 77 -27.31 -24.75 10.17
CA SER A 77 -28.56 -25.36 10.60
C SER A 77 -29.21 -24.71 11.83
N ALA A 78 -30.28 -23.95 11.62
CA ALA A 78 -31.28 -23.70 12.66
C ALA A 78 -32.33 -24.81 12.57
N ASP A 79 -32.11 -25.84 13.37
CA ASP A 79 -33.11 -26.78 13.86
C ASP A 79 -34.28 -25.97 14.47
N LEU A 80 -35.44 -25.97 13.80
CA LEU A 80 -36.67 -25.39 14.30
C LEU A 80 -37.52 -26.50 14.95
N ALA A 81 -37.07 -26.96 16.11
CA ALA A 81 -37.92 -27.67 17.06
C ALA A 81 -38.80 -26.64 17.81
N GLY A 82 -40.12 -26.76 17.69
CA GLY A 82 -41.06 -26.05 18.56
C GLY A 82 -42.35 -25.59 17.88
N ALA A 83 -43.23 -26.53 17.53
CA ALA A 83 -44.62 -26.21 17.20
C ALA A 83 -45.44 -25.99 18.48
N PRO A 84 -46.23 -24.90 18.60
CA PRO A 84 -47.13 -24.72 19.73
C PRO A 84 -48.45 -25.47 19.51
N SER A 85 -48.89 -26.10 20.59
CA SER A 85 -50.12 -26.88 20.75
C SER A 85 -51.40 -26.07 20.45
N ARG A 86 -52.35 -26.70 19.77
CA ARG A 86 -53.79 -26.42 19.84
C ARG A 86 -54.57 -27.72 19.84
#